data_AF-A0A2Z6G8F2-F1
#
_entry.id   AF-A0A2Z6G8F2-F1
#
_cell.length_a   1.000
_cell.length_b   1.000
_cell.length_c   1.000
_cell.angle_alpha   90.00
_cell.angle_beta   90.00
_cell.angle_gamma   90.00
#
_symmetry.space_group_name_H-M   'P 1'
#
loop_
_entity.id
_entity.type
_entity.pdbx_description
1 polymer ?
#
loop_
_entity_poly.entity_id
_entity_poly.type
_entity_poly.pdbx_seq_one_letter_code
_entity_poly.pdbx_strand_id
1 'polypeptide(L)'
;MPFCPNCAKEIHANAQVCLACGVTQPIPEGVRGWSWGAFLLNWIWAIGNNTWIGLLSIIPYLGFIMAVILGFKGREWAWRNKHWDSVEHFQRVQKRWSFWGVVICIGGAILGIVTAIAIPMVLGDGTQTEFHVETRRGDAAPETPSRQLPSKYF
;
A
#
# COMPACT_ATOMS: atom_id res chain seq x y z
N MET A 1 -3.06 28.39 -28.98
CA MET A 1 -2.05 27.32 -29.16
C MET A 1 -0.74 27.84 -28.57
N PRO A 2 -0.06 27.09 -27.67
CA PRO A 2 1.19 27.55 -27.08
C PRO A 2 2.36 27.49 -28.08
N PHE A 3 3.41 28.27 -27.81
CA PHE A 3 4.65 28.30 -28.60
C PHE A 3 5.77 27.57 -27.86
N CYS A 4 6.67 26.92 -28.60
CA CYS A 4 7.85 26.26 -28.05
C CYS A 4 8.86 27.29 -27.51
N PRO A 5 9.33 27.18 -26.25
CA PRO A 5 10.28 28.13 -25.67
C PRO A 5 11.68 28.10 -26.32
N ASN A 6 12.04 27.02 -27.02
CA ASN A 6 13.37 26.85 -27.64
C ASN A 6 13.42 27.29 -29.11
N CYS A 7 12.39 26.94 -29.91
CA CYS A 7 12.39 27.18 -31.36
C CYS A 7 11.28 28.09 -31.87
N ALA A 8 10.45 28.63 -30.97
CA ALA A 8 9.35 29.56 -31.25
C ALA A 8 8.29 29.06 -32.26
N LYS A 9 8.27 27.76 -32.60
CA LYS A 9 7.21 27.17 -33.43
C LYS A 9 5.96 26.88 -32.60
N GLU A 10 4.80 26.97 -33.23
CA GLU A 10 3.52 26.57 -32.65
C GLU A 10 3.55 25.08 -32.28
N ILE A 11 3.05 24.76 -31.10
CA ILE A 11 2.90 23.39 -30.62
C ILE A 11 1.44 23.15 -30.23
N HIS A 12 1.03 21.89 -30.34
CA HIS A 12 -0.26 21.46 -29.81
C HIS A 12 -0.32 21.74 -28.30
N ALA A 13 -1.47 22.16 -27.80
CA ALA A 13 -1.65 22.55 -26.39
C ALA A 13 -1.26 21.45 -25.38
N ASN A 14 -1.32 20.19 -25.81
CA ASN A 14 -0.99 19.00 -25.03
C ASN A 14 0.31 18.31 -25.49
N ALA A 15 1.09 18.92 -26.38
CA ALA A 15 2.33 18.34 -26.89
C ALA A 15 3.37 18.24 -25.78
N GLN A 16 3.77 17.01 -25.40
CA GLN A 16 4.82 16.79 -24.39
C GLN A 16 6.22 17.07 -24.93
N VAL A 17 6.43 16.86 -26.23
CA VAL A 17 7.71 17.08 -26.91
C VAL A 17 7.45 17.92 -28.16
N CYS A 18 8.33 18.90 -28.40
CA CYS A 18 8.30 19.66 -29.63
C CYS A 18 8.88 18.82 -30.78
N LEU A 19 8.05 18.46 -31.77
CA LEU A 19 8.49 17.67 -32.92
C LEU A 19 9.55 18.37 -33.78
N ALA A 20 9.64 19.70 -33.71
CA ALA A 20 10.58 20.45 -34.53
C ALA A 20 12.01 20.53 -33.97
N CYS A 21 12.18 20.47 -32.64
CA CYS A 21 13.51 20.61 -32.02
C CYS A 21 13.79 19.59 -30.90
N GLY A 22 12.86 18.68 -30.60
CA GLY A 22 13.04 17.59 -29.64
C GLY A 22 12.96 17.99 -28.16
N VAL A 23 12.73 19.27 -27.83
CA VAL A 23 12.64 19.70 -26.42
C VAL A 23 11.36 19.18 -25.77
N THR A 24 11.48 18.66 -24.54
CA THR A 24 10.32 18.27 -23.71
C THR A 24 9.76 19.51 -23.04
N GLN A 25 8.43 19.65 -23.01
CA GLN A 25 7.79 20.78 -22.35
C GLN A 25 8.07 20.75 -20.85
N PRO A 26 8.42 21.91 -20.25
CA PRO A 26 8.64 21.98 -18.82
C PRO A 26 7.35 21.68 -18.07
N ILE A 27 7.47 20.90 -16.99
CA ILE A 27 6.35 20.66 -16.08
C ILE A 27 6.16 21.94 -15.25
N PRO A 28 4.93 22.48 -15.14
CA PRO A 28 4.66 23.64 -14.30
C PRO A 28 5.07 23.43 -12.85
N GLU A 29 5.46 24.53 -12.19
CA GLU A 29 5.76 24.51 -10.76
C GLU A 29 4.55 24.01 -9.95
N GLY A 30 4.82 23.28 -8.86
CA GLY A 30 3.80 22.69 -8.00
C GLY A 30 3.24 21.34 -8.46
N VAL A 31 3.39 20.94 -9.74
CA VAL A 31 2.97 19.59 -10.17
C VAL A 31 3.85 18.53 -9.52
N ARG A 32 5.17 18.72 -9.56
CA ARG A 32 6.15 17.80 -8.94
C ARG A 32 5.99 17.79 -7.41
N GLY A 33 6.20 16.63 -6.81
CA GLY A 33 6.14 16.46 -5.36
C GLY A 33 5.74 15.04 -4.97
N TRP A 34 5.72 14.79 -3.66
CA TRP A 34 5.28 13.51 -3.10
C TRP A 34 3.76 13.34 -3.24
N SER A 35 3.32 12.11 -3.52
CA SER A 35 1.91 11.72 -3.62
C SER A 35 1.55 10.63 -2.63
N TRP A 36 0.95 11.02 -1.50
CA TRP A 36 0.42 10.06 -0.54
C TRP A 36 -0.65 9.16 -1.16
N GLY A 37 -1.48 9.71 -2.06
CA GLY A 37 -2.49 8.93 -2.78
C GLY A 37 -1.87 7.85 -3.66
N ALA A 38 -0.83 8.20 -4.43
CA ALA A 38 -0.17 7.25 -5.33
C ALA A 38 0.65 6.19 -4.57
N PHE A 39 1.24 6.55 -3.44
CA PHE A 39 1.98 5.60 -2.61
C PHE A 39 1.05 4.61 -1.89
N LEU A 40 0.01 5.12 -1.22
CA LEU A 40 -0.87 4.31 -0.35
C LEU A 40 -1.93 3.54 -1.13
N LEU A 41 -2.51 4.15 -2.17
CA LEU A 41 -3.59 3.54 -2.97
C LEU A 41 -3.09 3.03 -4.33
N ASN A 42 -1.78 3.12 -4.60
CA ASN A 42 -1.03 2.52 -5.71
C ASN A 42 -1.84 2.19 -6.99
N TRP A 43 -2.37 0.98 -7.16
CA TRP A 43 -3.09 0.55 -8.35
C TRP A 43 -4.44 1.25 -8.52
N ILE A 44 -5.17 1.53 -7.43
CA ILE A 44 -6.44 2.27 -7.45
C ILE A 44 -6.19 3.70 -7.93
N TRP A 45 -5.17 4.33 -7.35
CA TRP A 45 -4.76 5.67 -7.75
C TRP A 45 -4.27 5.69 -9.21
N ALA A 46 -3.53 4.67 -9.64
CA ALA A 46 -3.01 4.52 -10.99
C ALA A 46 -4.12 4.48 -12.04
N ILE A 47 -5.18 3.69 -11.79
CA ILE A 47 -6.37 3.64 -12.65
C ILE A 47 -7.04 5.02 -12.73
N GLY A 48 -7.30 5.66 -11.59
CA GLY A 48 -7.97 6.96 -11.54
C GLY A 48 -7.20 8.12 -12.20
N ASN A 49 -5.88 7.97 -12.39
CA ASN A 49 -4.99 8.97 -12.99
C ASN A 49 -4.37 8.50 -14.32
N ASN A 50 -4.93 7.47 -14.97
CA ASN A 50 -4.43 6.91 -16.24
C ASN A 50 -2.92 6.58 -16.22
N THR A 51 -2.37 6.19 -15.07
CA THR A 51 -0.95 5.89 -14.88
C THR A 51 -0.74 4.38 -14.92
N TRP A 52 -0.92 3.76 -16.09
CA TRP A 52 -0.96 2.31 -16.26
C TRP A 52 0.30 1.57 -15.79
N ILE A 53 1.48 2.19 -15.89
CA ILE A 53 2.72 1.63 -15.32
C ILE A 53 2.61 1.40 -13.80
N GLY A 54 1.73 2.14 -13.12
CA GLY A 54 1.44 1.96 -11.72
C GLY A 54 0.76 0.64 -11.38
N LEU A 55 0.15 -0.06 -12.34
CA LEU A 55 -0.43 -1.39 -12.11
C LEU A 55 0.62 -2.47 -11.79
N LEU A 56 1.90 -2.21 -12.09
CA LEU A 56 3.00 -3.04 -11.61
C LEU A 56 3.06 -3.12 -10.07
N SER A 57 2.37 -2.21 -9.36
CA SER A 57 2.24 -2.26 -7.91
C SER A 57 1.53 -3.52 -7.37
N ILE A 58 0.82 -4.26 -8.22
CA ILE A 58 0.08 -5.49 -7.85
C ILE A 58 1.03 -6.70 -7.74
N ILE A 59 2.17 -6.65 -8.42
CA ILE A 59 3.13 -7.77 -8.43
C ILE A 59 3.83 -7.83 -7.07
N PRO A 60 3.86 -9.00 -6.38
CA PRO A 60 4.57 -9.12 -5.10
C PRO A 60 6.04 -8.69 -5.20
N TYR A 61 6.58 -8.11 -4.13
CA TYR A 61 7.94 -7.54 -4.01
C TYR A 61 8.23 -6.33 -4.92
N LEU A 62 8.01 -6.45 -6.23
CA LEU A 62 8.08 -5.34 -7.17
C LEU A 62 7.07 -4.25 -6.82
N GLY A 63 5.94 -4.64 -6.24
CA GLY A 63 4.83 -3.75 -5.97
C GLY A 63 5.17 -2.66 -4.96
N PHE A 64 5.99 -2.98 -3.96
CA PHE A 64 6.47 -2.00 -2.99
C PHE A 64 7.43 -0.99 -3.64
N ILE A 65 8.37 -1.45 -4.47
CA ILE A 65 9.27 -0.58 -5.21
C ILE A 65 8.46 0.36 -6.11
N MET A 66 7.48 -0.18 -6.82
CA MET A 66 6.59 0.61 -7.69
C MET A 66 5.73 1.59 -6.91
N ALA A 67 5.26 1.23 -5.70
CA ALA A 67 4.54 2.17 -4.83
C ALA A 67 5.41 3.36 -4.44
N VAL A 68 6.68 3.14 -4.08
CA VAL A 68 7.63 4.23 -3.78
C VAL A 68 7.89 5.10 -5.00
N ILE A 69 8.10 4.49 -6.18
CA ILE A 69 8.28 5.23 -7.44
C ILE A 69 7.03 6.06 -7.76
N LEU A 70 5.83 5.51 -7.58
CA LEU A 70 4.57 6.24 -7.72
C LEU A 70 4.46 7.39 -6.71
N GLY A 71 4.95 7.22 -5.49
CA GLY A 71 5.03 8.31 -4.50
C GLY A 71 5.83 9.51 -5.00
N PHE A 72 6.99 9.29 -5.62
CA PHE A 72 7.85 10.38 -6.14
C PHE A 72 7.47 10.89 -7.53
N LYS A 73 7.15 9.99 -8.47
CA LYS A 73 6.94 10.30 -9.89
C LYS A 73 5.48 10.23 -10.33
N GLY A 74 4.60 9.67 -9.52
CA GLY A 74 3.18 9.48 -9.88
C GLY A 74 2.52 10.79 -10.28
N ARG A 75 2.73 11.88 -9.53
CA ARG A 75 2.15 13.19 -9.89
C ARG A 75 2.60 13.71 -11.25
N GLU A 76 3.86 13.52 -11.60
CA GLU A 76 4.38 13.88 -12.93
C GLU A 76 3.71 13.01 -14.01
N TRP A 77 3.59 11.70 -13.79
CA TRP A 77 2.92 10.82 -14.75
C TRP A 77 1.43 11.14 -14.90
N ALA A 78 0.71 11.37 -13.80
CA ALA A 78 -0.70 11.77 -13.81
C ALA A 78 -0.93 13.09 -14.55
N TRP A 79 0.00 14.04 -14.40
CA TRP A 79 -0.06 15.30 -15.13
C TRP A 79 0.06 15.09 -16.64
N ARG A 80 0.94 14.19 -17.08
CA ARG A 80 1.15 13.89 -18.50
C ARG A 80 0.05 13.01 -19.12
N ASN A 81 -0.59 12.16 -18.33
CA ASN A 81 -1.51 11.13 -18.82
C ASN A 81 -2.97 11.58 -18.94
N LYS A 82 -3.33 12.75 -18.40
CA LYS A 82 -4.71 13.25 -18.39
C LYS A 82 -4.75 14.75 -18.69
N HIS A 83 -5.87 15.20 -19.27
CA HIS A 83 -6.16 16.63 -19.39
C HIS A 83 -6.55 17.22 -18.03
N TRP A 84 -5.98 18.37 -17.70
CA TRP A 84 -6.25 19.13 -16.49
C TRP A 84 -6.52 20.58 -16.86
N ASP A 85 -7.59 21.17 -16.34
CA ASP A 85 -7.98 22.55 -16.72
C ASP A 85 -7.00 23.60 -16.18
N SER A 86 -6.37 23.32 -15.03
CA SER A 86 -5.34 24.16 -14.44
C SER A 86 -4.48 23.38 -13.44
N VAL A 87 -3.35 23.96 -13.04
CA VAL A 87 -2.50 23.38 -11.98
C VAL A 87 -3.28 23.29 -10.67
N GLU A 88 -4.13 24.27 -10.36
CA GLU A 88 -4.97 24.29 -9.16
C GLU A 88 -6.01 23.16 -9.20
N HIS A 89 -6.60 22.89 -10.37
CA HIS A 89 -7.52 21.76 -10.54
C HIS A 89 -6.80 20.44 -10.24
N PHE A 90 -5.62 20.22 -10.83
CA PHE A 90 -4.80 19.05 -10.55
C PHE A 90 -4.47 18.92 -9.06
N GLN A 91 -4.05 20.01 -8.42
CA GLN A 91 -3.72 20.03 -6.99
C GLN A 91 -4.91 19.67 -6.12
N ARG A 92 -6.11 20.19 -6.41
CA ARG A 92 -7.33 19.83 -5.67
C ARG A 92 -7.61 18.33 -5.74
N VAL A 93 -7.45 17.73 -6.92
CA VAL A 93 -7.66 16.30 -7.11
C VAL A 93 -6.58 15.47 -6.42
N GLN A 94 -5.30 15.82 -6.55
CA GLN A 94 -4.19 15.12 -5.87
C GLN A 94 -4.28 15.23 -4.33
N LYS A 95 -4.76 16.36 -3.81
CA LYS A 95 -5.03 16.54 -2.37
C LYS A 95 -6.12 15.59 -1.88
N ARG A 96 -7.21 15.43 -2.64
CA ARG A 96 -8.28 14.47 -2.29
C ARG A 96 -7.76 13.03 -2.29
N TRP A 97 -6.99 12.65 -3.31
CA TRP A 97 -6.33 11.34 -3.35
C TRP A 97 -5.42 11.11 -2.16
N SER A 98 -4.63 12.11 -1.79
CA SER A 98 -3.73 12.04 -0.63
C SER A 98 -4.50 11.92 0.68
N PHE A 99 -5.54 12.73 0.85
CA PHE A 99 -6.40 12.70 2.03
C PHE A 99 -7.05 11.33 2.23
N TRP A 100 -7.75 10.82 1.20
CA TRP A 100 -8.40 9.52 1.29
C TRP A 100 -7.41 8.37 1.42
N GLY A 101 -6.26 8.43 0.76
CA GLY A 101 -5.20 7.43 0.92
C GLY A 101 -4.71 7.33 2.37
N VAL A 102 -4.48 8.47 3.02
CA VAL A 102 -4.06 8.50 4.43
C VAL A 102 -5.19 8.05 5.36
N VAL A 103 -6.42 8.53 5.15
CA VAL A 103 -7.58 8.15 5.98
C VAL A 103 -7.85 6.65 5.92
N ILE A 104 -7.85 6.05 4.73
CA ILE A 104 -8.07 4.61 4.55
C ILE A 104 -6.93 3.81 5.19
N CYS A 105 -5.67 4.22 4.97
CA CYS A 105 -4.52 3.51 5.53
C CYS A 105 -4.51 3.54 7.07
N ILE A 106 -4.71 4.72 7.67
CA ILE A 106 -4.71 4.87 9.14
C ILE A 106 -5.95 4.22 9.75
N GLY A 107 -7.14 4.46 9.18
CA GLY A 107 -8.39 3.87 9.65
C GLY A 107 -8.36 2.34 9.56
N GLY A 108 -7.84 1.79 8.46
CA GLY A 108 -7.65 0.36 8.29
C GLY A 108 -6.63 -0.24 9.27
N ALA A 109 -5.52 0.46 9.53
CA ALA A 109 -4.53 0.02 10.52
C ALA A 109 -5.12 0.00 11.94
N ILE A 110 -5.84 1.05 12.35
CA ILE A 110 -6.51 1.09 13.66
C ILE A 110 -7.52 -0.03 13.77
N LEU A 111 -8.38 -0.20 12.77
CA LEU A 111 -9.36 -1.28 12.75
C LEU A 111 -8.69 -2.66 12.84
N GLY A 112 -7.62 -2.88 12.07
CA GLY A 112 -6.86 -4.13 12.08
C GLY A 112 -6.21 -4.43 13.43
N ILE A 113 -5.68 -3.41 14.12
CA ILE A 113 -5.11 -3.57 15.46
C ILE A 113 -6.22 -3.90 16.47
N VAL A 114 -7.33 -3.17 16.43
CA VAL A 114 -8.48 -3.41 17.32
C VAL A 114 -9.02 -4.82 17.14
N THR A 115 -9.22 -5.27 15.90
CA THR A 115 -9.73 -6.62 15.63
C THR A 115 -8.71 -7.70 16.04
N ALA A 116 -7.41 -7.50 15.79
CA ALA A 116 -6.37 -8.42 16.21
C ALA A 116 -6.31 -8.62 17.74
N ILE A 117 -6.67 -7.60 18.52
CA ILE A 117 -6.71 -7.66 19.99
C ILE A 117 -8.07 -8.20 20.48
N ALA A 118 -9.17 -7.69 19.95
CA ALA A 118 -10.51 -8.02 20.41
C ALA A 118 -10.93 -9.47 20.09
N ILE A 119 -10.53 -10.01 18.93
CA ILE A 119 -10.92 -11.37 18.51
C ILE A 119 -10.41 -12.43 19.49
N PRO A 120 -9.13 -12.47 19.89
CA PRO A 120 -8.67 -13.37 20.95
C PRO A 120 -9.36 -13.15 22.30
N MET A 121 -9.72 -11.92 22.65
CA MET A 121 -10.44 -11.64 23.91
C MET A 121 -11.86 -12.21 23.92
N VAL A 122 -12.52 -12.25 22.76
CA VAL A 122 -13.91 -12.74 22.65
C VAL A 122 -13.96 -14.24 22.34
N LEU A 123 -13.00 -14.78 21.59
CA LEU A 123 -12.98 -16.18 21.15
C LEU A 123 -11.99 -17.07 21.93
N GLY A 124 -11.03 -16.48 22.64
CA GLY A 124 -9.93 -17.20 23.31
C GLY A 124 -10.30 -17.91 24.61
N ASP A 125 -11.50 -17.70 25.14
CA ASP A 125 -11.98 -18.43 26.32
C ASP A 125 -12.09 -19.94 26.07
N GLY A 126 -12.32 -20.39 24.82
CA GLY A 126 -12.41 -21.81 24.50
C GLY A 126 -11.05 -22.53 24.43
N THR A 127 -10.09 -21.92 23.74
CA THR A 127 -8.80 -22.57 23.41
C THR A 127 -7.86 -22.67 24.61
N GLN A 128 -7.85 -21.67 25.49
CA GLN A 128 -7.05 -21.73 26.73
C GLN A 128 -7.60 -22.77 27.71
N THR A 129 -8.92 -22.90 27.78
CA THR A 129 -9.59 -23.84 28.70
C THR A 129 -9.36 -25.28 28.27
N GLU A 130 -9.42 -25.59 26.97
CA GLU A 130 -9.12 -26.94 26.45
C GLU A 130 -7.65 -27.34 26.69
N PHE A 131 -6.70 -26.44 26.43
CA PHE A 131 -5.28 -26.70 26.68
C PHE A 131 -5.00 -26.96 28.17
N HIS A 132 -5.57 -26.15 29.07
CA HIS A 132 -5.42 -26.34 30.52
C HIS A 132 -6.05 -27.65 31.03
N VAL A 133 -7.21 -28.03 30.49
CA VAL A 133 -7.89 -29.30 30.87
C VAL A 133 -7.09 -30.50 30.37
N GLU A 134 -6.57 -30.48 29.15
CA GLU A 134 -5.79 -31.59 28.59
C GLU A 134 -4.44 -31.75 29.31
N THR A 135 -3.78 -30.65 29.64
CA THR A 135 -2.52 -30.68 30.42
C THR A 135 -2.78 -31.27 31.80
N ARG A 136 -3.84 -30.83 32.50
CA ARG A 136 -4.22 -31.39 33.80
C ARG A 136 -4.61 -32.88 33.71
N ARG A 137 -5.20 -33.31 32.60
CA ARG A 137 -5.54 -34.72 32.37
C ARG A 137 -4.30 -35.58 32.12
N GLY A 138 -3.30 -35.04 31.41
CA GLY A 138 -1.99 -35.69 31.21
C GLY A 138 -1.21 -35.88 32.51
N ASP A 139 -1.23 -34.88 33.39
CA ASP A 139 -0.57 -34.92 34.70
C ASP A 139 -1.30 -35.83 35.71
N ALA A 140 -2.60 -36.07 35.50
CA ALA A 140 -3.41 -36.96 36.32
C ALA A 140 -3.37 -38.43 35.86
N ALA A 141 -2.52 -38.78 34.88
CA ALA A 141 -2.32 -40.17 34.53
C ALA A 141 -1.82 -40.93 35.77
N PRO A 142 -2.51 -41.99 36.22
CA PRO A 142 -2.13 -42.69 37.44
C PRO A 142 -0.71 -43.22 37.28
N GLU A 143 0.20 -42.82 38.17
CA GLU A 143 1.52 -43.42 38.27
C GLU A 143 1.33 -44.93 38.38
N THR A 144 1.78 -45.66 37.37
CA THR A 144 1.70 -47.12 37.40
C THR A 144 2.58 -47.55 38.56
N PRO A 145 2.05 -48.24 39.60
CA PRO A 145 2.84 -48.57 40.77
C PRO A 145 4.08 -49.34 40.31
N SER A 146 5.25 -48.80 40.63
CA SER A 146 6.52 -49.44 40.29
C SER A 146 6.54 -50.81 40.96
N ARG A 147 6.41 -51.86 40.16
CA ARG A 147 6.43 -53.25 40.62
C ARG A 147 7.83 -53.51 41.17
N GLN A 148 7.99 -53.39 42.48
CA GLN A 148 9.21 -53.82 43.18
C GLN A 148 9.40 -55.32 42.91
N LEU A 149 10.35 -55.65 42.04
CA LEU A 149 10.80 -57.02 41.83
C LEU A 149 11.59 -57.45 43.06
N PRO A 150 11.20 -58.54 43.75
CA PRO A 150 11.93 -59.00 44.92
C PRO A 150 13.32 -59.51 44.52
N SER A 151 14.35 -58.87 45.09
CA SER A 151 15.75 -59.31 45.03
C SER A 151 15.94 -60.51 45.96
N LYS A 152 15.60 -61.73 45.52
CA LYS A 152 15.96 -62.98 46.22
C LYS A 152 16.08 -64.17 45.27
N TYR A 153 17.20 -64.28 44.56
CA TYR A 153 17.82 -65.55 44.17
C TYR A 153 19.34 -65.33 43.96
N PHE A 154 20.08 -65.35 45.08
CA PHE A 154 21.45 -65.84 45.20
C PHE A 154 21.41 -66.90 46.30
#